data_AF-V2TJ31-F1
#
_entry.id   AF-V2TJ31-F1
#
_cell.length_a   1.000
_cell.length_b   1.000
_cell.length_c   1.000
_cell.angle_alpha   90.00
_cell.angle_beta   90.00
_cell.angle_gamma   90.00
#
_symmetry.space_group_name_H-M   'P 1'
#
loop_
_entity.id
_entity.type
_entity.pdbx_description
1 polymer ?
#
loop_
_entity_poly.entity_id
_entity_poly.type
_entity_poly.pdbx_seq_one_letter_code
_entity_poly.pdbx_strand_id
1 'polypeptide(L)'
;MENFIDDLSGFLGKSNKDDNLMKFFIKNNFIKEINDIQLSLYDEDGEWLDEHDLYIEHHSKGLSFIFTDEAFFLENINKPLLGKILYLSTVFFYNEAVDDFSKYNLGLPFGIQFSMSPNDLISLLGDPIIIRNYDNGNILTQRWRIINQQYDLFVSYNSLAEIELIGLTIPH
;
A
#
# COMPACT_ATOMS: atom_id res chain seq x y z
N MET A 1 15.88 18.42 1.29
CA MET A 1 15.84 16.97 1.04
C MET A 1 14.38 16.71 0.75
N GLU A 2 14.03 16.45 -0.51
CA GLU A 2 12.66 16.03 -0.86
C GLU A 2 12.32 14.81 0.00
N ASN A 3 11.16 14.83 0.65
CA ASN A 3 10.76 13.82 1.61
C ASN A 3 10.31 12.59 0.82
N PHE A 4 11.10 11.50 0.86
CA PHE A 4 10.83 10.24 0.14
C PHE A 4 9.38 9.77 0.27
N ILE A 5 8.78 9.94 1.45
CA ILE A 5 7.38 9.58 1.73
C ILE A 5 6.40 10.48 0.96
N ASP A 6 6.65 11.78 0.91
CA ASP A 6 5.78 12.72 0.21
C ASP A 6 5.81 12.42 -1.29
N ASP A 7 7.00 12.17 -1.85
CA ASP A 7 7.16 11.73 -3.24
C ASP A 7 6.41 10.42 -3.50
N LEU A 8 6.64 9.40 -2.65
CA LEU A 8 6.02 8.08 -2.78
C LEU A 8 4.49 8.16 -2.70
N SER A 9 3.96 8.89 -1.74
CA SER A 9 2.51 9.06 -1.56
C SER A 9 1.87 9.87 -2.70
N GLY A 10 2.62 10.81 -3.30
CA GLY A 10 2.21 11.58 -4.47
C GLY A 10 2.01 10.73 -5.73
N PHE A 11 2.57 9.53 -5.76
CA PHE A 11 2.39 8.58 -6.87
C PHE A 11 1.20 7.63 -6.73
N LEU A 12 0.52 7.57 -5.58
CA LEU A 12 -0.70 6.78 -5.46
C LEU A 12 -1.70 7.17 -6.56
N GLY A 13 -2.36 6.20 -7.16
CA GLY A 13 -3.25 6.40 -8.31
C GLY A 13 -2.58 6.78 -9.63
N LYS A 14 -1.24 6.79 -9.71
CA LYS A 14 -0.51 6.86 -10.99
C LYS A 14 -0.29 5.46 -11.53
N SER A 15 -0.30 5.33 -12.86
CA SER A 15 -0.06 4.05 -13.52
C SER A 15 1.40 3.84 -13.88
N ASN A 16 1.75 2.61 -14.24
CA ASN A 16 3.03 2.23 -14.86
C ASN A 16 3.31 2.91 -16.22
N LYS A 17 2.45 3.85 -16.66
CA LYS A 17 2.69 4.76 -17.80
C LYS A 17 3.18 6.15 -17.38
N ASP A 18 3.22 6.44 -16.08
CA ASP A 18 3.80 7.68 -15.56
C ASP A 18 5.33 7.56 -15.45
N ASP A 19 6.04 8.36 -16.26
CA ASP A 19 7.50 8.33 -16.33
C ASP A 19 8.17 8.70 -14.99
N ASN A 20 7.56 9.57 -14.19
CA ASN A 20 8.15 10.00 -12.93
C ASN A 20 8.03 8.90 -11.87
N LEU A 21 6.88 8.22 -11.84
CA LEU A 21 6.69 7.03 -11.00
C LEU A 21 7.72 5.95 -11.35
N MET A 22 7.84 5.61 -12.64
CA MET A 22 8.79 4.57 -13.08
C MET A 22 10.24 4.94 -12.75
N LYS A 23 10.65 6.19 -13.00
CA LYS A 23 11.99 6.67 -12.63
C LYS A 23 12.20 6.62 -11.13
N PHE A 24 11.21 6.97 -10.32
CA PHE A 24 11.29 6.88 -8.87
C PHE A 24 11.49 5.44 -8.40
N PHE A 25 10.73 4.48 -8.94
CA PHE A 25 10.85 3.07 -8.56
C PHE A 25 12.21 2.47 -8.96
N ILE A 26 12.70 2.77 -10.17
CA ILE A 26 14.03 2.33 -10.61
C ILE A 26 15.13 2.98 -9.77
N LYS A 27 15.07 4.30 -9.54
CA LYS A 27 16.06 5.05 -8.73
C LYS A 27 16.18 4.49 -7.31
N ASN A 28 15.08 4.04 -6.74
CA ASN A 28 15.04 3.48 -5.40
C ASN A 28 15.24 1.95 -5.36
N ASN A 29 15.57 1.32 -6.50
CA ASN A 29 15.74 -0.13 -6.64
C ASN A 29 14.50 -0.92 -6.17
N PHE A 30 13.29 -0.43 -6.46
CA PHE A 30 12.06 -1.19 -6.24
C PHE A 30 11.77 -2.14 -7.40
N ILE A 31 12.19 -1.74 -8.59
CA ILE A 31 12.19 -2.53 -9.82
C ILE A 31 13.52 -2.30 -10.53
N LYS A 32 13.91 -3.19 -11.43
CA LYS A 32 15.07 -3.05 -12.31
C LYS A 32 14.71 -2.26 -13.56
N GLU A 33 13.53 -2.53 -14.13
CA GLU A 33 13.05 -1.89 -15.35
C GLU A 33 11.53 -1.76 -15.39
N ILE A 34 11.01 -0.97 -16.32
CA ILE A 34 9.58 -0.65 -16.44
C ILE A 34 8.73 -1.92 -16.64
N ASN A 35 9.26 -2.92 -17.33
CA ASN A 35 8.56 -4.16 -17.64
C ASN A 35 8.38 -5.08 -16.43
N ASP A 36 9.03 -4.78 -15.29
CA ASP A 36 8.80 -5.51 -14.05
C ASP A 36 7.38 -5.27 -13.47
N ILE A 37 6.69 -4.21 -13.92
CA ILE A 37 5.32 -3.89 -13.51
C ILE A 37 4.34 -4.35 -14.59
N GLN A 38 4.11 -5.65 -14.62
CA GLN A 38 3.16 -6.31 -15.50
C GLN A 38 2.51 -7.49 -14.77
N LEU A 39 1.20 -7.69 -14.99
CA LEU A 39 0.45 -8.77 -14.38
C LEU A 39 0.34 -9.94 -15.35
N SER A 40 0.66 -11.14 -14.87
CA SER A 40 0.48 -12.38 -15.64
C SER A 40 -1.01 -12.72 -15.69
N LEU A 41 -1.58 -12.80 -16.89
CA LEU A 41 -2.99 -13.16 -17.06
C LEU A 41 -3.23 -14.67 -17.06
N TYR A 42 -2.15 -15.45 -17.10
CA TYR A 42 -2.20 -16.89 -17.19
C TYR A 42 -1.23 -17.51 -16.18
N ASP A 43 -1.60 -18.65 -15.63
CA ASP A 43 -0.71 -19.48 -14.82
C ASP A 43 0.29 -20.27 -15.67
N GLU A 44 1.05 -21.16 -15.03
CA GLU A 44 2.05 -22.00 -15.68
C GLU A 44 1.46 -23.03 -16.66
N ASP A 45 0.18 -23.38 -16.49
CA ASP A 45 -0.56 -24.32 -17.34
C ASP A 45 -1.33 -23.60 -18.47
N GLY A 46 -1.36 -22.27 -18.47
CA GLY A 46 -2.04 -21.43 -19.46
C GLY A 46 -3.51 -21.19 -19.14
N GLU A 47 -3.95 -21.46 -17.91
CA GLU A 47 -5.29 -21.13 -17.42
C GLU A 47 -5.37 -19.67 -16.98
N TRP A 48 -6.54 -19.06 -17.12
CA TRP A 48 -6.75 -17.65 -16.76
C TRP A 48 -6.62 -17.44 -15.25
N LEU A 49 -5.84 -16.43 -14.87
CA LEU A 49 -5.80 -15.92 -13.50
C LEU A 49 -6.87 -14.84 -13.31
N ASP A 50 -7.59 -14.88 -12.18
CA ASP A 50 -8.51 -13.82 -11.74
C ASP A 50 -7.81 -12.78 -10.85
N GLU A 51 -6.48 -12.77 -10.90
CA GLU A 51 -5.63 -11.80 -10.21
C GLU A 51 -5.68 -10.46 -10.92
N HIS A 52 -5.95 -9.41 -10.16
CA HIS A 52 -6.00 -8.02 -10.64
C HIS A 52 -4.96 -7.14 -9.95
N ASP A 53 -4.25 -7.69 -8.97
CA ASP A 53 -3.24 -7.00 -8.17
C ASP A 53 -1.87 -7.64 -8.36
N LEU A 54 -0.88 -6.81 -8.66
CA LEU A 54 0.53 -7.17 -8.64
C LEU A 54 1.16 -6.65 -7.35
N TYR A 55 1.77 -7.54 -6.60
CA TYR A 55 2.49 -7.22 -5.36
C TYR A 55 3.99 -7.07 -5.66
N ILE A 56 4.58 -5.96 -5.22
CA ILE A 56 6.03 -5.73 -5.27
C ILE A 56 6.54 -5.56 -3.85
N GLU A 57 7.23 -6.59 -3.36
CA GLU A 57 7.66 -6.67 -1.97
C GLU A 57 9.15 -6.39 -1.82
N HIS A 58 9.48 -5.54 -0.85
CA HIS A 58 10.84 -5.21 -0.45
C HIS A 58 11.02 -5.51 1.03
N HIS A 59 11.09 -6.81 1.33
CA HIS A 59 11.26 -7.38 2.67
C HIS A 59 12.35 -6.68 3.49
N SER A 60 13.55 -6.52 2.94
CA SER A 60 14.68 -5.87 3.62
C SER A 60 14.49 -4.37 3.91
N LYS A 61 13.50 -3.73 3.28
CA LYS A 61 13.16 -2.33 3.48
C LYS A 61 11.88 -2.14 4.29
N GLY A 62 11.09 -3.19 4.55
CA GLY A 62 9.79 -3.06 5.21
C GLY A 62 8.74 -2.38 4.35
N LEU A 63 8.79 -2.56 3.03
CA LEU A 63 7.88 -1.91 2.08
C LEU A 63 7.22 -2.94 1.17
N SER A 64 5.93 -2.79 0.91
CA SER A 64 5.24 -3.46 -0.20
C SER A 64 4.38 -2.48 -0.98
N PHE A 65 4.17 -2.77 -2.25
CA PHE A 65 3.37 -1.96 -3.17
C PHE A 65 2.35 -2.86 -3.85
N ILE A 66 1.10 -2.39 -3.96
CA ILE A 66 0.08 -3.02 -4.81
C ILE A 66 -0.11 -2.17 -6.06
N PHE A 67 -0.02 -2.85 -7.20
CA PHE A 67 -0.37 -2.31 -8.51
C PHE A 67 -1.62 -3.01 -9.04
N THR A 68 -2.74 -2.28 -9.14
CA THR A 68 -4.04 -2.82 -9.54
C THR A 68 -4.30 -2.57 -11.03
N ASP A 69 -4.80 -3.57 -11.75
CA ASP A 69 -5.17 -3.45 -13.16
C ASP A 69 -6.22 -2.35 -13.38
N GLU A 70 -6.09 -1.65 -14.50
CA GLU A 70 -6.95 -0.55 -14.91
C GLU A 70 -8.46 -0.88 -14.86
N ALA A 71 -8.86 -2.11 -15.20
CA ALA A 71 -10.27 -2.48 -15.17
C ALA A 71 -10.85 -2.43 -13.74
N PHE A 72 -10.11 -2.96 -12.78
CA PHE A 72 -10.50 -2.95 -11.36
C PHE A 72 -10.31 -1.58 -10.75
N PHE A 73 -9.19 -0.92 -11.03
CA PHE A 73 -8.89 0.40 -10.48
C PHE A 73 -9.94 1.46 -10.88
N LEU A 74 -10.47 1.38 -12.11
CA LEU A 74 -11.51 2.28 -12.61
C LEU A 74 -12.94 1.77 -12.37
N GLU A 75 -13.11 0.68 -11.63
CA GLU A 75 -14.41 0.05 -11.31
C GLU A 75 -15.24 -0.29 -12.57
N ASN A 76 -14.57 -0.64 -13.68
CA ASN A 76 -15.23 -0.95 -14.93
C ASN A 76 -15.34 -2.46 -15.13
N ILE A 77 -16.39 -3.05 -14.56
CA ILE A 77 -16.66 -4.50 -14.57
C ILE A 77 -16.77 -5.13 -15.97
N ASN A 78 -16.97 -4.32 -17.02
CA ASN A 78 -17.08 -4.81 -18.40
C ASN A 78 -15.75 -4.75 -19.16
N LYS A 79 -14.70 -4.16 -18.57
CA LYS A 79 -13.39 -4.07 -19.17
C LYS A 79 -12.60 -5.35 -18.85
N PRO A 80 -12.01 -6.04 -19.84
CA PRO A 80 -11.21 -7.22 -19.57
C PRO A 80 -9.93 -6.85 -18.81
N LEU A 81 -9.46 -7.77 -17.96
CA LEU A 81 -8.12 -7.72 -17.39
C LEU A 81 -7.08 -7.82 -18.50
N LEU A 82 -6.19 -6.84 -18.59
CA LEU A 82 -5.15 -6.80 -19.62
C LEU A 82 -3.74 -6.92 -19.05
N GLY A 83 -3.56 -6.65 -17.75
CA GLY A 83 -2.28 -6.76 -17.05
C GLY A 83 -1.20 -5.78 -17.52
N LYS A 84 -1.59 -4.76 -18.31
CA LYS A 84 -0.66 -3.85 -19.02
C LYS A 84 -0.60 -2.46 -18.44
N ILE A 85 -1.72 -1.96 -17.94
CA ILE A 85 -1.83 -0.66 -17.29
C ILE A 85 -2.21 -0.97 -15.85
N LEU A 86 -1.23 -0.82 -14.96
CA LEU A 86 -1.41 -1.07 -13.54
C LEU A 86 -1.21 0.24 -12.77
N TYR A 87 -2.10 0.53 -11.83
CA TYR A 87 -2.12 1.71 -10.99
C TYR A 87 -1.57 1.40 -9.61
N LEU A 88 -0.62 2.20 -9.11
CA LEU A 88 -0.16 2.08 -7.73
C LEU A 88 -1.34 2.41 -6.80
N SER A 89 -1.99 1.38 -6.25
CA SER A 89 -3.20 1.51 -5.45
C SER A 89 -2.89 1.57 -3.97
N THR A 90 -1.85 0.84 -3.52
CA THR A 90 -1.49 0.75 -2.10
C THR A 90 0.02 0.77 -1.88
N VAL A 91 0.44 1.44 -0.81
CA VAL A 91 1.78 1.35 -0.25
C VAL A 91 1.67 0.88 1.19
N PHE A 92 2.45 -0.12 1.55
CA PHE A 92 2.54 -0.68 2.90
C PHE A 92 3.89 -0.40 3.53
N PHE A 93 3.87 -0.07 4.82
CA PHE A 93 5.02 0.08 5.70
C PHE A 93 4.89 -0.94 6.83
N TYR A 94 5.85 -1.86 6.94
CA TYR A 94 5.80 -2.95 7.89
C TYR A 94 6.60 -2.62 9.17
N ASN A 95 6.06 -3.08 10.30
CA ASN A 95 6.81 -3.18 11.55
C ASN A 95 7.67 -4.46 11.54
N GLU A 96 8.46 -4.67 12.60
CA GLU A 96 9.39 -5.80 12.68
C GLU A 96 8.68 -7.17 12.60
N ALA A 97 9.23 -8.07 11.78
CA ALA A 97 8.90 -9.51 11.73
C ALA A 97 7.46 -9.85 11.34
N VAL A 98 6.75 -8.95 10.66
CA VAL A 98 5.52 -9.30 9.93
C VAL A 98 5.94 -9.97 8.62
N ASP A 99 5.61 -11.25 8.43
CA ASP A 99 5.88 -12.01 7.19
C ASP A 99 7.31 -11.86 6.63
N ASP A 100 8.33 -11.97 7.50
CA ASP A 100 9.75 -11.81 7.18
C ASP A 100 10.20 -10.39 6.74
N PHE A 101 9.32 -9.39 6.83
CA PHE A 101 9.70 -8.00 6.60
C PHE A 101 10.56 -7.44 7.73
N SER A 102 11.60 -6.70 7.32
CA SER A 102 12.33 -5.80 8.22
C SER A 102 11.46 -4.62 8.57
N LYS A 103 11.63 -4.04 9.76
CA LYS A 103 10.94 -2.81 10.14
C LYS A 103 11.32 -1.65 9.22
N TYR A 104 10.31 -0.92 8.74
CA TYR A 104 10.52 0.32 8.01
C TYR A 104 11.04 1.44 8.92
N ASN A 105 12.14 2.10 8.52
CA ASN A 105 12.89 3.03 9.40
C ASN A 105 13.11 4.44 8.84
N LEU A 106 12.57 4.79 7.66
CA LEU A 106 12.84 6.08 7.00
C LEU A 106 11.83 7.19 7.33
N GLY A 107 11.02 6.99 8.38
CA GLY A 107 9.99 7.92 8.84
C GLY A 107 8.66 7.71 8.14
N LEU A 108 7.55 7.73 8.89
CA LEU A 108 6.21 7.45 8.36
C LEU A 108 5.44 8.75 8.05
N PRO A 109 4.40 8.68 7.20
CA PRO A 109 3.49 9.79 6.96
C PRO A 109 2.96 10.42 8.25
N PHE A 110 2.72 11.73 8.23
CA PHE A 110 2.06 12.50 9.31
C PHE A 110 2.76 12.44 10.69
N GLY A 111 4.03 12.01 10.73
CA GLY A 111 4.78 11.87 12.00
C GLY A 111 4.37 10.65 12.82
N ILE A 112 3.68 9.69 12.21
CA ILE A 112 3.31 8.43 12.87
C ILE A 112 4.56 7.64 13.26
N GLN A 113 4.44 6.84 14.32
CA GLN A 113 5.47 5.90 14.74
C GLN A 113 4.83 4.55 15.05
N PHE A 114 5.52 3.46 14.71
CA PHE A 114 5.05 2.10 15.02
C PHE A 114 4.85 1.83 16.52
N SER A 115 5.43 2.65 17.40
CA SER A 115 5.25 2.56 18.85
C SER A 115 4.00 3.29 19.37
N MET A 116 3.25 3.98 18.51
CA MET A 116 2.03 4.66 18.91
C MET A 116 0.92 3.65 19.23
N SER A 117 0.16 3.92 20.28
CA SER A 117 -1.06 3.19 20.59
C SER A 117 -2.23 3.67 19.69
N PRO A 118 -3.34 2.93 19.63
CA PRO A 118 -4.54 3.39 18.94
C PRO A 118 -5.04 4.78 19.42
N ASN A 119 -4.92 5.07 20.72
CA ASN A 119 -5.33 6.37 21.27
C ASN A 119 -4.38 7.51 20.89
N ASP A 120 -3.08 7.22 20.75
CA ASP A 120 -2.11 8.21 20.25
C ASP A 120 -2.43 8.57 18.80
N LEU A 121 -2.77 7.57 17.98
CA LEU A 121 -3.18 7.77 16.59
C LEU A 121 -4.48 8.58 16.47
N ILE A 122 -5.48 8.30 17.31
CA ILE A 122 -6.71 9.12 17.35
C ILE A 122 -6.39 10.56 17.76
N SER A 123 -5.51 10.75 18.73
CA SER A 123 -5.09 12.09 19.17
C SER A 123 -4.35 12.87 18.08
N LEU A 124 -3.57 12.17 17.25
CA LEU A 124 -2.79 12.76 16.16
C LEU A 124 -3.63 13.02 14.89
N LEU A 125 -4.46 12.06 14.48
CA LEU A 125 -5.14 12.03 13.19
C LEU A 125 -6.63 12.38 13.27
N GLY A 126 -7.19 12.45 14.48
CA GLY A 126 -8.63 12.55 14.71
C GLY A 126 -9.33 11.19 14.71
N ASP A 127 -10.67 11.21 14.62
CA ASP A 127 -11.46 9.99 14.66
C ASP A 127 -11.35 9.18 13.35
N PRO A 128 -11.16 7.85 13.42
CA PRO A 128 -11.15 7.00 12.24
C PRO A 128 -12.55 6.86 11.64
N ILE A 129 -12.62 6.72 10.32
CA ILE A 129 -13.86 6.45 9.58
C ILE A 129 -14.30 4.99 9.68
N ILE A 130 -13.37 4.08 9.93
CA ILE A 130 -13.62 2.64 10.12
C ILE A 130 -12.76 2.15 11.28
N ILE A 131 -13.38 1.35 12.16
CA ILE A 131 -12.70 0.54 13.17
C ILE A 131 -13.21 -0.90 13.01
N ARG A 132 -12.30 -1.86 12.89
CA ARG A 132 -12.61 -3.29 12.97
C ARG A 132 -11.91 -3.86 14.19
N ASN A 133 -12.58 -4.78 14.87
CA ASN A 133 -12.07 -5.44 16.06
C ASN A 133 -11.94 -6.94 15.82
N TYR A 134 -11.00 -7.57 16.50
CA TYR A 134 -10.98 -9.00 16.73
C TYR A 134 -12.20 -9.41 17.59
N ASP A 135 -12.52 -10.71 17.56
CA ASP A 135 -13.60 -11.28 18.39
C ASP A 135 -13.39 -11.07 19.90
N ASN A 136 -12.13 -10.91 20.33
CA ASN A 136 -11.77 -10.61 21.72
C ASN A 136 -11.97 -9.13 22.11
N GLY A 137 -12.42 -8.28 21.19
CA GLY A 137 -12.65 -6.85 21.40
C GLY A 137 -11.44 -5.94 21.15
N ASN A 138 -10.25 -6.50 20.91
CA ASN A 138 -9.07 -5.69 20.56
C ASN A 138 -9.23 -5.12 19.15
N ILE A 139 -8.65 -3.93 18.92
CA ILE A 139 -8.67 -3.30 17.61
C ILE A 139 -7.81 -4.12 16.65
N LEU A 140 -8.39 -4.51 15.53
CA LEU A 140 -7.72 -5.18 14.42
C LEU A 140 -7.24 -4.16 13.39
N THR A 141 -8.11 -3.25 12.95
CA THR A 141 -7.73 -2.17 12.03
C THR A 141 -8.45 -0.87 12.32
N GLN A 142 -7.79 0.24 11.98
CA GLN A 142 -8.39 1.57 11.91
C GLN A 142 -8.06 2.22 10.57
N ARG A 143 -8.99 3.02 10.03
CA ARG A 143 -8.81 3.75 8.77
C ARG A 143 -9.24 5.20 8.92
N TRP A 144 -8.46 6.12 8.35
CA TRP A 144 -8.71 7.55 8.32
C TRP A 144 -8.79 8.04 6.88
N ARG A 145 -9.74 8.95 6.64
CA ARG A 145 -9.71 9.78 5.44
C ARG A 145 -8.80 10.97 5.70
N ILE A 146 -7.74 11.11 4.90
CA ILE A 146 -6.84 12.26 5.02
C ILE A 146 -7.36 13.40 4.14
N ILE A 147 -7.60 14.56 4.75
CA ILE A 147 -8.12 15.74 4.04
C ILE A 147 -7.10 16.20 3.00
N ASN A 148 -7.57 16.53 1.80
CA ASN A 148 -6.77 16.96 0.64
C ASN A 148 -5.81 15.90 0.08
N GLN A 149 -5.98 14.63 0.45
CA GLN A 149 -5.28 13.51 -0.16
C GLN A 149 -6.28 12.62 -0.90
N GLN A 150 -5.81 11.97 -1.97
CA GLN A 150 -6.60 11.03 -2.78
C GLN A 150 -6.62 9.61 -2.19
N TYR A 151 -5.89 9.39 -1.11
CA TYR A 151 -5.74 8.10 -0.44
C TYR A 151 -6.24 8.18 1.00
N ASP A 152 -6.57 7.02 1.55
CA ASP A 152 -6.77 6.83 2.98
C ASP A 152 -5.53 6.27 3.63
N LEU A 153 -5.40 6.53 4.93
CA LEU A 153 -4.46 5.84 5.78
C LEU A 153 -5.20 4.74 6.53
N PHE A 154 -4.65 3.54 6.58
CA PHE A 154 -5.11 2.52 7.51
C PHE A 154 -3.93 1.95 8.31
N VAL A 155 -4.25 1.43 9.48
CA VAL A 155 -3.33 0.84 10.44
C VAL A 155 -3.90 -0.53 10.83
N SER A 156 -3.05 -1.55 10.79
CA SER A 156 -3.36 -2.89 11.29
C SER A 156 -2.57 -3.16 12.57
N TYR A 157 -3.19 -3.90 13.47
CA TYR A 157 -2.63 -4.23 14.78
C TYR A 157 -2.61 -5.74 15.01
N ASN A 158 -1.59 -6.18 15.74
CA ASN A 158 -1.54 -7.54 16.25
C ASN A 158 -2.54 -7.74 17.39
N SER A 159 -2.65 -8.99 17.87
CA SER A 159 -3.51 -9.33 19.00
C SER A 159 -3.16 -8.63 20.33
N LEU A 160 -1.95 -8.04 20.44
CA LEU A 160 -1.47 -7.25 21.57
C LEU A 160 -1.72 -5.74 21.40
N ALA A 161 -2.44 -5.34 20.35
CA ALA A 161 -2.71 -3.94 19.99
C ALA A 161 -1.47 -3.11 19.61
N GLU A 162 -0.41 -3.77 19.16
CA GLU A 162 0.78 -3.12 18.59
C GLU A 162 0.62 -2.99 17.08
N ILE A 163 1.10 -1.90 16.50
CA ILE A 163 1.00 -1.67 15.05
C ILE A 163 1.86 -2.70 14.33
N GLU A 164 1.26 -3.50 13.44
CA GLU A 164 1.98 -4.40 12.53
C GLU A 164 2.30 -3.72 11.21
N LEU A 165 1.35 -2.93 10.72
CA LEU A 165 1.35 -2.43 9.35
C LEU A 165 0.64 -1.08 9.30
N ILE A 166 1.20 -0.18 8.52
CA ILE A 166 0.56 1.07 8.12
C ILE A 166 0.49 1.05 6.61
N GLY A 167 -0.65 1.44 6.04
CA GLY A 167 -0.74 1.59 4.59
C GLY A 167 -1.47 2.84 4.15
N LEU A 168 -1.08 3.29 2.96
CA LEU A 168 -1.74 4.35 2.22
C LEU A 168 -2.41 3.71 1.01
N THR A 169 -3.73 3.84 0.89
CA THR A 169 -4.52 3.14 -0.14
C THR A 169 -5.46 4.10 -0.85
N ILE A 170 -5.54 4.00 -2.17
CA ILE A 170 -6.64 4.61 -2.92
C ILE A 170 -7.95 3.94 -2.45
N PRO A 171 -8.99 4.73 -2.09
CA PRO A 171 -10.27 4.16 -1.74
C PRO A 171 -11.01 3.68 -2.99
N HIS A 172 -11.46 2.43 -2.93
CA HIS A 172 -12.49 1.83 -3.78
C HIS A 172 -13.79 1.70 -2.97
#